data_AF-A0A939S7T9-F1
#
_entry.id   AF-A0A939S7T9-F1
#
_cell.length_a   1.000
_cell.length_b   1.000
_cell.length_c   1.000
_cell.angle_alpha   90.00
_cell.angle_beta   90.00
_cell.angle_gamma   90.00
#
_symmetry.space_group_name_H-M   'P 1'
#
loop_
_entity.id
_entity.type
_entity.pdbx_description
1 polymer ?
#
loop_
_entity_poly.entity_id
_entity_poly.type
_entity_poly.pdbx_seq_one_letter_code
_entity_poly.pdbx_strand_id
1 'polypeptide(L)' 'MTEPMTEDPITHPEEIRGGFELRLGEKISLKGQGRITPAGIVSAGIITVAILVATAALVRAARR' A
#
# COMPACT_ATOMS: atom_id res chain seq x y z
N MET A 1 -28.03 23.01 -33.50
CA MET A 1 -28.16 22.67 -32.07
C MET A 1 -27.19 21.53 -31.84
N THR A 2 -26.00 21.85 -31.35
CA THR A 2 -24.89 20.89 -31.22
C THR A 2 -24.97 20.28 -29.83
N GLU A 3 -25.16 18.97 -29.75
CA GLU A 3 -25.17 18.23 -28.49
C GLU A 3 -23.80 18.35 -27.80
N PRO A 4 -23.74 18.59 -26.48
CA PRO A 4 -22.48 18.54 -25.76
C PRO A 4 -22.08 17.07 -25.60
N MET A 5 -21.08 16.63 -26.37
CA MET A 5 -20.36 15.39 -26.07
C MET A 5 -19.71 15.57 -24.70
N THR A 6 -20.30 14.93 -23.70
CA THR A 6 -19.69 14.80 -22.39
C THR A 6 -18.64 13.70 -22.55
N GLU A 7 -17.40 14.10 -22.88
CA GLU A 7 -16.25 13.19 -22.86
C GLU A 7 -16.13 12.63 -21.44
N ASP A 8 -16.50 11.37 -21.24
CA ASP A 8 -16.09 10.59 -20.08
C ASP A 8 -14.56 10.74 -19.94
N PRO A 9 -14.02 11.03 -18.74
CA PRO A 9 -12.58 11.17 -18.58
C PRO A 9 -11.92 9.84 -18.93
N ILE A 10 -11.17 9.84 -20.03
CA ILE A 10 -10.31 8.71 -20.43
C ILE A 10 -9.30 8.52 -19.30
N THR A 11 -9.62 7.62 -18.37
CA THR A 11 -8.77 7.35 -17.21
C THR A 11 -7.70 6.39 -17.68
N HIS A 12 -6.57 6.92 -18.14
CA HIS A 12 -5.49 6.10 -18.66
C HIS A 12 -4.94 5.18 -17.54
N PRO A 13 -4.71 3.89 -17.79
CA PRO A 13 -4.36 2.90 -16.76
C PRO A 13 -3.03 3.18 -16.04
N GLU A 14 -2.15 4.02 -16.59
CA GLU A 14 -0.96 4.53 -15.90
C GLU A 14 -1.26 5.46 -14.71
N GLU A 15 -2.51 5.90 -14.56
CA GLU A 15 -2.94 6.81 -13.50
C GLU A 15 -3.55 6.12 -12.27
N ILE A 16 -3.51 4.78 -12.18
CA ILE A 16 -4.04 4.05 -11.01
C ILE A 16 -3.26 4.45 -9.75
N ARG A 17 -3.86 5.35 -8.95
CA ARG A 17 -3.36 5.78 -7.65
C ARG A 17 -4.04 4.94 -6.58
N GLY A 18 -3.24 4.17 -5.85
CA GLY A 18 -3.68 3.47 -4.64
C GLY A 18 -3.34 4.28 -3.41
N GLY A 19 -4.25 4.29 -2.44
CA GLY A 19 -3.99 4.77 -1.08
C GLY A 19 -4.07 3.61 -0.10
N PHE A 20 -3.28 3.67 0.97
CA PHE A 20 -3.45 2.79 2.12
C PHE A 20 -3.40 3.61 3.41
N GLU A 21 -4.20 3.18 4.38
CA GLU A 21 -4.17 3.68 5.75
C GLU A 21 -3.98 2.46 6.67
N LEU A 22 -2.86 2.43 7.37
CA LEU A 22 -2.53 1.42 8.36
C LEU A 22 -2.63 2.03 9.75
N ARG A 23 -3.51 1.50 10.60
CA ARG A 23 -3.64 1.92 12.00
C ARG A 23 -3.15 0.81 12.91
N LEU A 24 -2.17 1.12 13.76
CA LEU A 24 -1.65 0.26 14.80
C LEU A 24 -2.06 0.81 16.17
N GLY A 25 -3.12 0.22 16.75
CA GLY A 25 -3.73 0.70 17.97
C GLY A 25 -4.24 2.15 17.84
N GLU A 26 -4.22 2.88 18.95
CA GLU A 26 -4.66 4.29 18.98
C GLU A 26 -3.55 5.28 18.61
N LYS A 27 -2.28 4.85 18.68
CA LYS A 27 -1.13 5.77 18.64
C LYS A 27 -0.43 5.88 17.29
N ILE A 28 -0.60 4.89 16.40
CA ILE A 28 0.13 4.84 15.13
C ILE A 28 -0.88 4.82 13.99
N SER A 29 -0.81 5.83 13.12
CA SER A 29 -1.51 5.86 11.84
C SER A 29 -0.49 6.17 10.75
N LEU A 30 -0.40 5.29 9.76
CA LEU A 30 0.47 5.44 8.60
C LEU A 30 -0.41 5.54 7.35
N LYS A 31 -0.35 6.69 6.69
CA LYS A 31 -1.03 6.94 5.43
C LYS A 31 0.00 7.00 4.31
N GLY A 32 -0.25 6.27 3.25
CA GLY A 32 0.55 6.31 2.03
C GLY A 32 -0.34 6.41 0.81
N GLN A 33 0.08 7.20 -0.17
CA GLN A 33 -0.60 7.31 -1.45
C GLN A 33 0.44 7.32 -2.55
N GLY A 34 0.19 6.58 -3.63
CA GLY A 34 1.11 6.51 -4.73
C GLY A 34 0.61 5.60 -5.85
N ARG A 35 1.50 5.31 -6.79
CA ARG A 35 1.23 4.30 -7.81
C ARG A 35 1.37 2.94 -7.15
N ILE A 36 0.25 2.22 -7.06
CA ILE A 36 0.20 0.91 -6.39
C ILE A 36 -0.37 -0.11 -7.36
N THR A 37 0.30 -1.25 -7.47
CA THR A 37 -0.16 -2.41 -8.23
C THR A 37 -0.56 -3.53 -7.28
N PRO A 38 -1.53 -4.40 -7.63
CA PRO A 38 -1.92 -5.53 -6.78
C PRO A 38 -0.74 -6.45 -6.42
N ALA A 39 0.13 -6.73 -7.40
CA ALA A 39 1.35 -7.50 -7.18
C ALA A 39 2.34 -6.81 -6.22
N GLY A 40 2.44 -5.48 -6.30
CA GLY A 40 3.25 -4.67 -5.40
C GLY A 40 2.78 -4.75 -3.95
N ILE A 41 1.46 -4.72 -3.72
CA ILE A 41 0.88 -4.86 -2.37
C ILE A 41 1.23 -6.23 -1.76
N VAL A 42 1.01 -7.31 -2.51
CA VAL A 42 1.29 -8.67 -2.03
C VAL A 42 2.78 -8.83 -1.72
N SER A 43 3.65 -8.35 -2.62
CA SER A 43 5.10 -8.41 -2.44
C SER A 43 5.56 -7.62 -1.21
N ALA A 44 5.04 -6.40 -1.01
CA ALA A 44 5.32 -5.58 0.17
C ALA A 44 4.88 -6.28 1.46
N GLY A 45 3.72 -6.95 1.45
CA GLY A 45 3.23 -7.73 2.59
C GLY A 45 4.18 -8.88 2.95
N ILE A 46 4.61 -9.67 1.97
CA ILE A 46 5.54 -10.79 2.19
C ILE A 46 6.87 -10.31 2.76
N ILE A 47 7.45 -9.25 2.17
CA ILE A 47 8.71 -8.66 2.64
C ILE A 47 8.56 -8.16 4.08
N THR A 48 7.45 -7.48 4.39
CA THR A 48 7.18 -6.98 5.74
C THR A 48 7.13 -8.12 6.76
N VAL A 49 6.43 -9.22 6.44
CA VAL A 49 6.37 -10.41 7.31
C VAL A 49 7.76 -11.01 7.52
N ALA A 50 8.55 -11.17 6.45
CA ALA A 50 9.90 -11.71 6.55
C ALA A 50 10.78 -10.85 7.47
N ILE A 51 10.72 -9.53 7.33
CA ILE A 51 11.46 -8.58 8.19
C ILE A 51 11.03 -8.73 9.65
N LEU A 52 9.72 -8.77 9.93
CA LEU A 52 9.20 -8.89 11.29
C LEU A 52 9.60 -10.22 11.95
N VAL A 53 9.54 -11.34 11.20
CA VAL A 53 9.94 -12.65 11.70
C VAL A 53 11.45 -12.69 11.99
N ALA A 54 12.27 -12.18 11.09
CA ALA A 54 13.72 -12.09 11.31
C ALA A 54 14.06 -11.23 12.52
N THR A 55 13.40 -10.08 12.66
CA THR A 55 13.56 -9.17 13.80
C THR A 55 13.12 -9.85 15.10
N ALA A 56 11.99 -10.55 15.10
CA ALA A 56 11.51 -11.28 16.28
C ALA A 56 12.46 -12.40 16.69
N ALA A 57 13.05 -13.12 15.74
CA ALA A 57 14.06 -14.14 16.01
C ALA A 57 15.32 -13.52 16.64
N LEU A 58 15.80 -12.38 16.11
CA LEU A 58 16.94 -11.65 16.65
C LEU A 58 16.68 -11.15 18.09
N VAL A 59 15.51 -10.54 18.33
CA VAL A 59 15.10 -10.08 19.65
C VAL A 59 14.97 -11.24 20.64
N ARG A 60 14.43 -12.38 20.20
CA ARG A 60 14.32 -13.59 21.03
C ARG A 60 15.70 -14.14 21.39
N ALA A 61 16.63 -14.15 20.45
CA ALA A 61 18.00 -14.57 20.69
C ALA A 61 18.73 -13.63 21.67
N ALA A 62 18.57 -12.31 21.51
CA ALA A 62 19.19 -11.32 22.39
C ALA A 62 18.61 -11.28 23.82
N ARG A 63 17.39 -11.78 24.03
CA ARG A 63 16.76 -11.89 25.36
C ARG A 63 17.09 -13.19 26.09
N ARG A 64 17.78 -14.12 25.43
CA ARG A 64 18.17 -15.41 26.00
C ARG A 64 19.59 -15.36 26.51
#